data_AF-A0A9E1SNN5-F1
#
_entry.id   AF-A0A9E1SNN5-F1
#
_cell.length_a   1.000
_cell.length_b   1.000
_cell.length_c   1.000
_cell.angle_alpha   90.00
_cell.angle_beta   90.00
_cell.angle_gamma   90.00
#
_symmetry.space_group_name_H-M   'P 1'
#
loop_
_entity.id
_entity.type
_entity.pdbx_description
1 polymer ?
#
loop_
_entity_poly.entity_id
_entity_poly.type
_entity_poly.pdbx_seq_one_letter_code
_entity_poly.pdbx_strand_id
1 'polypeptide(L)'
;MNEEMKEAMIRLLFPKATLITPNSIEVRKLVCNGNESFENVSIKAGINRLFNLGCRNILVTGGHEKTKAILNTLYLENGEIIPYETERFFDEYHGSGCTLASAIAGFCAQDYSLEEAVNEAMHFTSLALKNAFNIGEGQLIPDRFHWIFNNSSNLEDEESNNPTRH
;
A
#
# COMPACT_ATOMS: atom_id res chain seq x y z
N MET A 1 -6.65 17.77 7.69
CA MET A 1 -7.15 16.70 8.57
C MET A 1 -7.82 17.39 9.74
N ASN A 2 -9.06 17.05 10.08
CA ASN A 2 -9.74 17.62 11.24
C ASN A 2 -9.04 17.09 12.52
N GLU A 3 -8.76 17.96 13.50
CA GLU A 3 -8.11 17.57 14.75
C GLU A 3 -8.96 16.58 15.56
N GLU A 4 -10.28 16.72 15.56
CA GLU A 4 -11.17 15.75 16.22
C GLU A 4 -11.07 14.35 15.58
N MET A 5 -10.98 14.30 14.25
CA MET A 5 -10.84 13.05 13.51
C MET A 5 -9.49 12.39 13.81
N LYS A 6 -8.42 13.19 13.83
CA LYS A 6 -7.07 12.71 14.19
C LYS A 6 -7.04 12.12 15.60
N GLU A 7 -7.60 12.83 16.56
CA GLU A 7 -7.65 12.38 17.96
C GLU A 7 -8.48 11.10 18.11
N ALA A 8 -9.60 11.00 17.40
CA ALA A 8 -10.40 9.78 17.35
C ALA A 8 -9.62 8.59 16.74
N MET A 9 -8.88 8.81 15.66
CA MET A 9 -8.04 7.76 15.04
C MET A 9 -6.96 7.27 16.02
N ILE A 10 -6.25 8.19 16.67
CA ILE A 10 -5.21 7.88 17.66
C ILE A 10 -5.78 7.08 18.83
N ARG A 11 -6.92 7.50 19.37
CA ARG A 11 -7.49 6.87 20.57
C ARG A 11 -8.24 5.57 20.28
N LEU A 12 -8.91 5.47 19.13
CA LEU A 12 -9.87 4.38 18.87
C LEU A 12 -9.37 3.36 17.84
N LEU A 13 -8.54 3.77 16.88
CA LEU A 13 -8.13 2.92 15.76
C LEU A 13 -6.70 2.42 15.89
N PHE A 14 -5.72 3.29 16.14
CA PHE A 14 -4.30 2.92 16.13
C PHE A 14 -3.95 1.75 17.07
N PRO A 15 -4.44 1.70 18.33
CA PRO A 15 -4.15 0.58 19.24
C PRO A 15 -4.71 -0.77 18.79
N LYS A 16 -5.69 -0.76 17.88
CA LYS A 16 -6.39 -1.94 17.36
C LYS A 16 -5.90 -2.36 15.98
N ALA A 17 -5.22 -1.48 15.26
CA ALA A 17 -4.73 -1.76 13.92
C ALA A 17 -3.50 -2.67 13.97
N THR A 18 -3.52 -3.77 13.22
CA THR A 18 -2.33 -4.59 12.98
C THR A 18 -1.28 -3.81 12.19
N LEU A 19 -1.74 -3.01 11.20
CA LEU A 19 -0.90 -2.20 10.33
C LEU A 19 -1.64 -0.90 10.00
N ILE A 20 -0.91 0.21 9.97
CA ILE A 20 -1.34 1.44 9.29
C ILE A 20 -0.47 1.70 8.05
N THR A 21 -1.02 2.31 7.01
CA THR A 21 -0.33 2.50 5.72
C THR A 21 -0.17 3.98 5.31
N PRO A 22 0.26 4.89 6.21
CA PRO A 22 0.33 6.32 5.88
C PRO A 22 1.42 6.60 4.83
N ASN A 23 1.22 7.60 3.99
CA ASN A 23 2.33 8.18 3.23
C ASN A 23 3.17 9.14 4.11
N SER A 24 4.30 9.61 3.58
CA SER A 24 5.23 10.51 4.30
C SER A 24 4.60 11.82 4.79
N ILE A 25 3.62 12.37 4.06
CA ILE A 25 2.90 13.59 4.45
C ILE A 25 1.91 13.28 5.58
N GLU A 26 1.20 12.16 5.49
CA GLU A 26 0.26 11.69 6.51
C GLU A 26 0.98 11.37 7.81
N VAL A 27 2.14 10.71 7.77
CA VAL A 27 2.99 10.47 8.95
C VAL A 27 3.23 11.79 9.67
N ARG A 28 3.72 12.81 8.96
CA ARG A 28 4.01 14.14 9.54
C ARG A 28 2.75 14.77 10.13
N LYS A 29 1.64 14.80 9.39
CA LYS A 29 0.37 15.37 9.85
C LYS A 29 -0.18 14.65 11.09
N LEU A 30 -0.04 13.33 11.19
CA LEU A 30 -0.54 12.53 12.31
C LEU A 30 0.24 12.78 13.60
N VAL A 31 1.51 13.21 13.52
CA VAL A 31 2.37 13.37 14.70
C VAL A 31 2.66 14.81 15.10
N CYS A 32 2.28 15.77 14.26
CA CYS A 32 2.46 17.19 14.55
C CYS A 32 1.35 17.70 15.46
N ASN A 33 1.73 18.38 16.53
CA ASN A 33 0.78 18.95 17.49
C ASN A 33 1.02 20.46 17.63
N GLY A 34 -0.05 21.22 17.85
CA GLY A 34 0.02 22.66 18.10
C GLY A 34 0.63 23.44 16.93
N ASN A 35 1.64 24.27 17.21
CA ASN A 35 2.28 25.17 16.23
C ASN A 35 3.52 24.56 15.54
N GLU A 36 3.77 23.26 15.69
CA GLU A 36 4.91 22.60 15.01
C GLU A 36 4.67 22.60 13.48
N SER A 37 5.66 23.07 12.71
CA SER A 37 5.62 22.91 11.25
C SER A 37 5.88 21.46 10.89
N PHE A 38 4.93 20.82 10.22
CA PHE A 38 5.01 19.41 9.86
C PHE A 38 6.15 19.08 8.88
N GLU A 39 6.64 20.09 8.16
CA GLU A 39 7.80 19.96 7.28
C GLU A 39 9.11 19.72 8.04
N ASN A 40 9.17 20.09 9.32
CA ASN A 40 10.36 19.93 10.16
C ASN A 40 10.46 18.55 10.83
N VAL A 41 9.38 17.76 10.82
CA VAL A 41 9.38 16.43 11.44
C VAL A 41 10.00 15.42 10.47
N SER A 42 11.17 14.88 10.82
CA SER A 42 11.77 13.79 10.05
C SER A 42 10.90 12.54 10.07
N ILE A 43 10.93 11.73 9.00
CA ILE A 43 10.14 10.49 8.93
C ILE A 43 10.48 9.56 10.09
N LYS A 44 11.77 9.39 10.42
CA LYS A 44 12.20 8.59 11.57
C LYS A 44 11.58 9.08 12.89
N ALA A 45 11.57 10.39 13.14
CA ALA A 45 10.95 10.94 14.34
C ALA A 45 9.42 10.73 14.34
N GLY A 46 8.78 10.87 13.17
CA GLY A 46 7.35 10.60 13.03
C GLY A 46 6.98 9.15 13.29
N ILE A 47 7.76 8.20 12.78
CA ILE A 47 7.54 6.77 13.02
C ILE A 47 7.66 6.43 14.50
N ASN A 48 8.69 6.93 15.19
CA ASN A 48 8.83 6.76 16.64
C ASN A 48 7.63 7.34 17.40
N ARG A 49 7.13 8.50 17.00
CA ARG A 49 5.93 9.10 17.60
C ARG A 49 4.69 8.24 17.33
N LEU A 50 4.50 7.68 16.14
CA LEU A 50 3.37 6.80 15.81
C LEU A 50 3.37 5.51 16.63
N PHE A 51 4.54 4.90 16.85
CA PHE A 51 4.68 3.78 17.79
C PHE A 51 4.27 4.20 19.21
N ASN A 52 4.71 5.36 19.69
CA ASN A 52 4.30 5.89 21.00
C ASN A 52 2.78 6.20 21.08
N LEU A 53 2.12 6.41 19.95
CA LEU A 53 0.67 6.61 19.85
C LEU A 53 -0.09 5.27 19.76
N GLY A 54 0.58 4.13 19.89
CA GLY A 54 -0.03 2.80 19.97
C GLY A 54 -0.15 2.07 18.63
N CYS A 55 0.47 2.56 17.55
CA CYS A 55 0.57 1.79 16.32
C CYS A 55 1.48 0.57 16.53
N ARG A 56 1.07 -0.62 16.07
CA ARG A 56 1.90 -1.84 16.17
C ARG A 56 2.87 -1.98 15.01
N ASN A 57 2.39 -1.80 13.79
CA ASN A 57 3.22 -1.83 12.59
C ASN A 57 2.83 -0.67 11.67
N ILE A 58 3.81 -0.14 10.94
CA ILE A 58 3.61 1.05 10.09
C ILE A 58 4.26 0.78 8.74
N LEU A 59 3.47 0.80 7.66
CA LEU A 59 3.95 0.78 6.29
C LEU A 59 3.95 2.21 5.76
N VAL A 60 5.12 2.83 5.68
CA VAL A 60 5.25 4.13 5.05
C VAL A 60 5.28 3.94 3.55
N THR A 61 4.21 4.37 2.88
CA THR A 61 4.15 4.31 1.42
C THR A 61 4.94 5.44 0.80
N GLY A 62 5.76 5.09 -0.19
CA GLY A 62 6.49 6.04 -1.01
C GLY A 62 5.58 6.64 -2.10
N GLY A 63 6.08 7.69 -2.77
CA GLY A 63 5.36 8.27 -3.92
C GLY A 63 5.64 9.74 -4.15
N HIS A 64 6.11 10.47 -3.15
CA HIS A 64 6.39 11.91 -3.26
C HIS A 64 7.78 12.24 -3.82
N GLU A 65 8.73 11.31 -3.76
CA GLU A 65 10.11 11.52 -4.24
C GLU A 65 10.21 11.27 -5.75
N LYS A 66 10.85 12.16 -6.51
CA LYS A 66 10.97 12.06 -7.98
C LYS A 66 12.06 11.06 -8.43
N THR A 67 12.00 9.84 -7.93
CA THR A 67 12.90 8.72 -8.28
C THR A 67 12.22 7.74 -9.21
N LYS A 68 13.01 6.96 -9.97
CA LYS A 68 12.49 5.92 -10.88
C LYS A 68 11.75 4.78 -10.17
N ALA A 69 12.13 4.50 -8.92
CA ALA A 69 11.48 3.52 -8.09
C ALA A 69 10.82 4.18 -6.88
N ILE A 70 9.75 3.58 -6.39
CA ILE A 70 9.07 3.97 -5.16
C ILE A 70 9.55 3.05 -4.04
N LEU A 71 10.13 3.65 -3.00
CA LEU A 71 10.50 2.95 -1.78
C LEU A 71 9.34 3.01 -0.78
N ASN A 72 8.81 1.84 -0.44
CA ASN A 72 7.87 1.67 0.66
C ASN A 72 8.63 0.99 1.81
N THR A 73 8.39 1.41 3.04
CA THR A 73 9.15 0.87 4.19
C THR A 73 8.20 0.40 5.28
N LEU A 74 8.26 -0.88 5.60
CA LEU A 74 7.55 -1.48 6.73
C LEU A 74 8.41 -1.37 7.99
N TYR A 75 7.83 -0.80 9.04
CA TYR A 75 8.40 -0.71 10.38
C TYR A 75 7.59 -1.62 11.30
N LEU A 76 8.25 -2.61 11.88
CA LEU A 76 7.63 -3.60 12.76
C LEU A 76 7.80 -3.25 14.23
N GLU A 77 6.86 -3.72 15.07
CA GLU A 77 6.87 -3.49 16.52
C GLU A 77 8.15 -4.02 17.21
N ASN A 78 8.74 -5.08 16.64
CA ASN A 78 9.98 -5.70 17.12
C ASN A 78 11.25 -4.90 16.76
N GLY A 79 11.11 -3.78 16.05
CA GLY A 79 12.20 -2.91 15.62
C GLY A 79 12.78 -3.23 14.24
N GLU A 80 12.30 -4.28 13.56
CA GLU A 80 12.72 -4.59 12.20
C GLU A 80 12.19 -3.55 11.19
N ILE A 81 13.02 -3.26 10.18
CA ILE A 81 12.73 -2.27 9.14
C ILE A 81 12.97 -2.93 7.79
N ILE A 82 11.91 -3.06 7.01
CA ILE A 82 11.91 -3.85 5.77
C ILE A 82 11.55 -2.93 4.60
N PRO A 83 12.50 -2.67 3.68
CA PRO A 83 12.23 -1.90 2.47
C PRO A 83 11.62 -2.76 1.36
N TYR A 84 10.66 -2.19 0.65
CA TYR A 84 10.04 -2.75 -0.56
C TYR A 84 10.16 -1.75 -1.70
N GLU A 85 10.92 -2.11 -2.73
CA GLU A 85 11.06 -1.32 -3.94
C GLU A 85 9.99 -1.72 -4.95
N THR A 86 9.29 -0.72 -5.51
CA THR A 86 8.23 -0.93 -6.50
C THR A 86 8.44 0.00 -7.70
N GLU A 87 7.96 -0.43 -8.87
CA GLU A 87 7.97 0.38 -10.08
C GLU A 87 7.14 1.65 -9.87
N ARG A 88 7.65 2.79 -10.34
CA ARG A 88 6.88 4.03 -10.37
C ARG A 88 5.99 4.06 -11.61
N PHE A 89 4.69 4.09 -11.37
CA PHE A 89 3.71 4.48 -12.37
C PHE A 89 3.52 6.01 -12.32
N PHE A 90 3.65 6.68 -13.47
CA PHE A 90 3.66 8.16 -13.54
C PHE A 90 2.27 8.78 -13.71
N ASP A 91 1.26 7.99 -14.06
CA ASP A 91 -0.11 8.47 -14.17
C ASP A 91 -0.72 8.78 -12.79
N GLU A 92 -1.85 9.48 -12.80
CA GLU A 92 -2.64 9.70 -11.59
C GLU A 92 -3.66 8.57 -11.42
N TYR A 93 -3.57 7.91 -10.27
CA TYR A 93 -4.43 6.77 -9.94
C TYR A 93 -5.35 7.10 -8.78
N HIS A 94 -6.64 6.85 -8.95
CA HIS A 94 -7.60 6.89 -7.85
C HIS A 94 -7.68 5.53 -7.16
N GLY A 95 -7.27 5.48 -5.89
CA GLY A 95 -7.44 4.28 -5.05
C GLY A 95 -6.28 3.28 -5.10
N SER A 96 -5.07 3.70 -5.49
CA SER A 96 -3.85 2.90 -5.33
C SER A 96 -3.62 2.49 -3.87
N GLY A 97 -3.69 3.45 -2.94
CA GLY A 97 -3.56 3.20 -1.50
C GLY A 97 -4.66 2.28 -0.94
N CYS A 98 -5.92 2.49 -1.35
CA CYS A 98 -7.02 1.62 -0.93
C CYS A 98 -6.84 0.19 -1.46
N THR A 99 -6.32 0.04 -2.69
CA THR A 99 -6.04 -1.26 -3.29
C THR A 99 -4.95 -1.98 -2.51
N LEU A 100 -3.85 -1.29 -2.18
CA LEU A 100 -2.78 -1.84 -1.35
C LEU A 100 -3.26 -2.26 0.04
N ALA A 101 -3.94 -1.37 0.77
CA ALA A 101 -4.42 -1.65 2.11
C ALA A 101 -5.43 -2.82 2.13
N SER A 102 -6.32 -2.89 1.14
CA SER A 102 -7.30 -3.98 1.02
C SER A 102 -6.62 -5.31 0.70
N ALA A 103 -5.61 -5.30 -0.17
CA ALA A 103 -4.84 -6.49 -0.51
C ALA A 103 -4.04 -7.02 0.68
N ILE A 104 -3.38 -6.15 1.45
CA ILE A 104 -2.68 -6.54 2.68
C ILE A 104 -3.68 -7.21 3.65
N ALA A 105 -4.83 -6.59 3.88
CA ALA A 105 -5.86 -7.16 4.74
C ALA A 105 -6.34 -8.53 4.24
N GLY A 106 -6.49 -8.70 2.92
CA GLY A 106 -6.88 -9.96 2.29
C GLY A 106 -5.84 -11.08 2.43
N PHE A 107 -4.55 -10.77 2.31
CA PHE A 107 -3.48 -11.75 2.54
C PHE A 107 -3.33 -12.09 4.03
N CYS A 108 -3.39 -11.11 4.92
CA CYS A 108 -3.41 -11.37 6.37
C CYS A 108 -4.58 -12.28 6.79
N ALA A 109 -5.74 -12.14 6.14
CA ALA A 109 -6.90 -13.01 6.41
C ALA A 109 -6.73 -14.45 5.89
N GLN A 110 -5.72 -14.70 5.05
CA GLN A 110 -5.33 -16.03 4.55
C GLN A 110 -4.15 -16.62 5.32
N ASP A 111 -3.90 -16.13 6.53
CA ASP A 111 -2.81 -16.59 7.43
C ASP A 111 -1.38 -16.33 6.92
N TYR A 112 -1.21 -15.42 5.94
CA TYR A 112 0.11 -14.93 5.56
C TYR A 112 0.71 -14.12 6.72
N SER A 113 2.03 -14.23 6.92
CA SER A 113 2.72 -13.29 7.81
C SER A 113 2.57 -11.86 7.29
N LEU A 114 2.73 -10.86 8.17
CA LEU A 114 2.57 -9.46 7.77
C LEU A 114 3.54 -9.07 6.65
N GLU A 115 4.76 -9.58 6.69
CA GLU A 115 5.80 -9.32 5.69
C GLU A 115 5.45 -9.92 4.33
N GLU A 116 4.98 -11.18 4.31
CA GLU A 116 4.51 -11.85 3.10
C GLU A 116 3.27 -11.13 2.55
N ALA A 117 2.32 -10.78 3.42
CA ALA A 117 1.11 -10.05 3.04
C ALA A 117 1.41 -8.69 2.41
N VAL A 118 2.39 -7.94 2.95
CA VAL A 118 2.85 -6.68 2.34
C VAL A 118 3.53 -6.93 1.01
N ASN A 119 4.41 -7.94 0.90
CA ASN A 119 5.08 -8.27 -0.35
C ASN A 119 4.09 -8.61 -1.48
N GLU A 120 3.16 -9.53 -1.22
CA GLU A 120 2.16 -9.97 -2.20
C GLU A 120 1.19 -8.83 -2.55
N ALA A 121 0.81 -8.00 -1.57
CA ALA A 121 -0.04 -6.85 -1.83
C ALA A 121 0.64 -5.77 -2.67
N MET A 122 1.95 -5.56 -2.52
CA MET A 122 2.72 -4.67 -3.41
C MET A 122 2.73 -5.19 -4.84
N HIS A 123 2.95 -6.49 -5.02
CA HIS A 123 2.93 -7.13 -6.34
C HIS A 123 1.56 -7.01 -6.99
N PHE A 124 0.50 -7.37 -6.26
CA PHE A 124 -0.87 -7.23 -6.71
C PHE A 124 -1.23 -5.79 -7.10
N THR A 125 -0.89 -4.82 -6.25
CA THR A 125 -1.18 -3.41 -6.51
C THR A 125 -0.45 -2.93 -7.76
N SER A 126 0.80 -3.33 -7.95
CA SER A 126 1.57 -3.01 -9.17
C SER A 126 0.87 -3.53 -10.43
N LEU A 127 0.41 -4.79 -10.42
CA LEU A 127 -0.33 -5.36 -11.55
C LEU A 127 -1.68 -4.67 -11.78
N ALA A 128 -2.41 -4.33 -10.72
CA ALA A 128 -3.67 -3.61 -10.83
C ALA A 128 -3.48 -2.19 -11.39
N LEU A 129 -2.39 -1.51 -11.04
CA LEU A 129 -2.04 -0.20 -11.60
C LEU A 129 -1.60 -0.32 -13.06
N LYS A 130 -0.78 -1.32 -13.40
CA LYS A 130 -0.33 -1.59 -14.76
C LYS A 130 -1.49 -1.84 -15.73
N ASN A 131 -2.56 -2.47 -15.26
CA ASN A 131 -3.77 -2.76 -16.04
C ASN A 131 -4.89 -1.73 -15.80
N ALA A 132 -4.58 -0.61 -15.15
CA ALA A 132 -5.59 0.38 -14.82
C ALA A 132 -6.26 0.93 -16.08
N PHE A 133 -7.54 1.25 -15.94
CA PHE A 133 -8.37 1.77 -17.03
C PHE A 133 -8.96 3.12 -16.64
N ASN A 134 -9.34 3.91 -17.64
CA ASN A 134 -10.03 5.16 -17.43
C ASN A 134 -11.54 4.99 -17.64
N ILE A 135 -12.34 5.66 -16.81
CA ILE A 135 -13.76 5.87 -17.07
C ILE A 135 -13.92 7.35 -17.45
N GLY A 136 -13.93 7.65 -18.75
CA GLY A 136 -13.97 9.02 -19.26
C GLY A 136 -12.59 9.69 -19.27
N GLU A 137 -12.53 10.97 -18.87
CA GLU A 137 -11.30 11.79 -18.83
C GLU A 137 -10.71 11.92 -17.40
N GLY A 138 -11.10 11.02 -16.49
CA GLY A 138 -10.69 11.07 -15.08
C GLY A 138 -9.32 10.45 -14.79
N GLN A 139 -9.03 10.27 -13.49
CA GLN A 139 -7.87 9.49 -13.03
C GLN A 139 -8.03 8.01 -13.39
N LEU A 140 -6.91 7.31 -13.57
CA LEU A 140 -6.91 5.87 -13.82
C LEU A 140 -7.42 5.10 -12.59
N ILE A 141 -8.24 4.07 -12.83
CA ILE A 141 -8.79 3.18 -11.80
C ILE A 141 -8.02 1.86 -11.87
N PRO A 142 -7.39 1.41 -10.76
CA PRO A 142 -6.70 0.12 -10.73
C PRO A 142 -7.64 -1.03 -11.11
N ASP A 143 -7.23 -1.86 -12.07
CA ASP A 143 -7.97 -3.08 -12.43
C ASP A 143 -7.70 -4.17 -11.39
N ARG A 144 -8.60 -4.29 -10.43
CA ARG A 144 -8.53 -5.29 -9.35
C ARG A 144 -8.92 -6.71 -9.81
N PHE A 145 -9.28 -6.87 -11.08
CA PHE A 145 -9.68 -8.13 -11.70
C PHE A 145 -8.74 -8.52 -12.86
N HIS A 146 -7.57 -7.89 -12.95
CA HIS A 146 -6.61 -8.07 -14.04
C HIS A 146 -6.22 -9.55 -14.32
N TRP A 147 -6.39 -10.47 -13.37
CA TRP A 147 -6.11 -11.90 -13.55
C TRP A 147 -7.30 -12.71 -14.09
N ILE A 148 -8.55 -12.23 -13.95
CA ILE A 148 -9.75 -13.01 -14.28
C ILE A 148 -9.82 -13.29 -15.78
N PHE A 149 -9.54 -12.26 -16.59
CA PHE A 149 -9.64 -12.35 -18.04
C PHE A 149 -8.34 -12.78 -18.72
N ASN A 150 -7.18 -12.52 -18.10
CA ASN A 150 -5.89 -12.98 -18.62
C ASN A 150 -5.71 -14.51 -18.54
N ASN A 151 -6.33 -15.17 -17.56
CA ASN A 151 -6.31 -16.64 -17.48
C ASN A 151 -7.24 -17.32 -18.50
N SER A 152 -8.21 -16.59 -19.08
CA SER A 152 -9.12 -17.16 -20.08
C SER A 152 -8.43 -17.32 -21.45
N SER A 153 -7.51 -16.41 -21.79
CA SER A 153 -6.72 -16.47 -23.03
C SER A 153 -5.61 -17.54 -23.01
N ASN A 154 -5.03 -17.85 -21.84
CA ASN A 154 -4.01 -18.89 -21.74
C ASN A 154 -4.58 -20.33 -21.81
N LEU A 155 -5.87 -20.51 -21.55
CA LEU A 155 -6.53 -21.81 -21.65
C LEU A 155 -6.85 -22.21 -23.10
N GLU A 156 -7.01 -21.24 -24.00
CA GLU A 156 -7.23 -21.51 -25.44
C GLU A 156 -5.93 -21.87 -26.16
N ASP A 157 -4.78 -21.39 -25.70
CA ASP A 157 -3.47 -21.66 -26.31
C ASP A 157 -2.93 -23.06 -25.94
N GLU A 158 -3.23 -23.61 -24.76
CA GLU A 158 -2.79 -24.95 -24.35
C GLU A 158 -3.54 -26.10 -25.07
N GLU A 159 -4.81 -25.90 -25.48
CA GLU A 159 -5.54 -26.91 -26.26
C GLU A 159 -5.04 -27.03 -27.72
N SER A 160 -4.39 -25.99 -28.26
CA SER A 160 -3.90 -25.97 -29.64
C SER A 160 -2.57 -26.72 -29.85
N ASN A 161 -1.85 -27.06 -28.77
CA ASN A 161 -0.47 -27.53 -28.83
C ASN A 161 -0.25 -29.00 -28.41
N ASN A 162 -1.31 -29.82 -28.34
CA ASN A 162 -1.19 -31.25 -28.03
C ASN A 162 -1.04 -32.09 -29.33
N PRO A 163 0.16 -32.58 -29.71
CA PRO A 163 0.37 -33.27 -30.98
C PRO A 163 0.12 -34.78 -30.89
N THR A 164 -0.58 -35.27 -29.87
CA THR A 164 -0.80 -36.71 -29.66
C THR A 164 -2.28 -37.09 -29.70
N ARG A 165 -2.84 -37.11 -30.90
CA ARG A 165 -3.90 -38.04 -31.30
C ARG A 165 -3.63 -38.53 -32.72
N HIS A 166 -2.91 -39.65 -32.82
CA HIS A 166 -3.14 -40.72 -33.79
C HIS A 166 -2.42 -41.99 -33.33
#